data_AF-A0A7J7H6T2-F1
#
_entry.id   AF-A0A7J7H6T2-F1
#
_cell.length_a   1.000
_cell.length_b   1.000
_cell.length_c   1.000
_cell.angle_alpha   90.00
_cell.angle_beta   90.00
_cell.angle_gamma   90.00
#
_symmetry.space_group_name_H-M   'P 1'
#
loop_
_entity.id
_entity.type
_entity.pdbx_description
1 polymer ?
#
loop_
_entity_poly.entity_id
_entity_poly.type
_entity_poly.pdbx_seq_one_letter_code
_entity_poly.pdbx_strand_id
1 'polypeptide(L)'
;MHMPRSSCDLQSARARHRIGARSVKLSSCFVKLTIVPYFEMNKTFRLYNYVEGIWSLARMSCVYDRNSTRPSTTTAQVSHFPSLIHIFPSLLSPGLQFPRPLLTQSFFFFFFRISNIFSFGIMAVVGSPDYREEPSTNVKFQTLLRLPGCSSPLSLLGTGYREKVFAIIGVKVYAAGLYVNQSILSTLDAWKGQSAQEIQDDSYLFGAIFQSPLEKSLQIVLVRAVDGKTFWDALDDAISPRIKSPNHVDESALSTFRSIFLGRPLKKGTIMFLTWLDPTKMLVSVSSDGLPSAVDATIESMNVTMALFDVFFGSDPVSPSLKTSVSNGLATMLK
;
A
#
# COMPACT_ATOMS: atom_id res chain seq x y z
N MET A 1 -38.22 15.85 -69.53
CA MET A 1 -37.65 14.91 -70.53
C MET A 1 -37.49 13.54 -69.88
N HIS A 2 -38.03 12.53 -70.56
CA HIS A 2 -37.84 11.07 -70.48
C HIS A 2 -37.39 10.32 -69.20
N MET A 3 -38.33 9.49 -68.72
CA MET A 3 -38.24 8.08 -68.25
C MET A 3 -37.45 7.16 -69.22
N PRO A 4 -36.94 5.95 -68.84
CA PRO A 4 -37.74 4.75 -68.48
C PRO A 4 -37.17 3.78 -67.39
N ARG A 5 -38.04 3.13 -66.57
CA ARG A 5 -38.58 1.72 -66.56
C ARG A 5 -37.54 0.62 -66.28
N SER A 6 -37.75 -0.39 -65.41
CA SER A 6 -38.84 -1.40 -65.27
C SER A 6 -38.63 -2.14 -63.91
N SER A 7 -39.58 -2.55 -63.06
CA SER A 7 -40.88 -3.26 -63.08
C SER A 7 -40.83 -4.77 -63.43
N CYS A 8 -41.08 -5.64 -62.43
CA CYS A 8 -42.16 -6.65 -62.46
C CYS A 8 -42.31 -7.39 -61.12
N ASP A 9 -43.54 -7.36 -60.60
CA ASP A 9 -44.13 -8.17 -59.52
C ASP A 9 -44.39 -9.63 -59.95
N LEU A 10 -44.46 -10.58 -59.00
CA LEU A 10 -45.75 -11.19 -58.59
C LEU A 10 -45.62 -12.29 -57.52
N GLN A 11 -46.71 -12.38 -56.75
CA GLN A 11 -46.99 -13.11 -55.54
C GLN A 11 -47.16 -14.64 -55.71
N SER A 12 -47.00 -15.39 -54.61
CA SER A 12 -47.98 -16.43 -54.23
C SER A 12 -47.83 -16.85 -52.77
N ALA A 13 -48.93 -16.77 -52.03
CA ALA A 13 -49.10 -17.16 -50.65
C ALA A 13 -49.31 -18.68 -50.48
N ARG A 14 -48.91 -19.24 -49.34
CA ARG A 14 -49.61 -20.37 -48.71
C ARG A 14 -49.42 -20.39 -47.20
N ALA A 15 -50.53 -20.22 -46.50
CA ALA A 15 -50.67 -20.37 -45.05
C ALA A 15 -50.84 -21.85 -44.65
N ARG A 16 -50.39 -22.21 -43.42
CA ARG A 16 -51.16 -23.04 -42.47
C ARG A 16 -50.50 -23.14 -41.07
N HIS A 17 -51.29 -22.74 -40.05
CA HIS A 17 -51.44 -23.20 -38.65
C HIS A 17 -50.20 -23.51 -37.78
N ARG A 18 -49.90 -22.75 -36.70
CA ARG A 18 -50.54 -22.62 -35.35
C ARG A 18 -50.07 -23.73 -34.37
N ILE A 19 -49.35 -23.33 -33.32
CA ILE A 19 -49.53 -23.69 -31.89
C ILE A 19 -48.76 -22.64 -31.08
N GLY A 20 -49.42 -22.05 -30.08
CA GLY A 20 -48.87 -20.98 -29.24
C GLY A 20 -48.37 -21.49 -27.89
N ALA A 21 -47.56 -20.64 -27.25
CA ALA A 21 -47.48 -20.53 -25.81
C ALA A 21 -47.07 -19.09 -25.47
N ARG A 22 -48.05 -18.26 -25.09
CA ARG A 22 -47.81 -17.06 -24.27
C ARG A 22 -47.59 -17.55 -22.85
N SER A 23 -46.41 -17.32 -22.29
CA SER A 23 -46.21 -17.39 -20.85
C SER A 23 -46.09 -15.98 -20.27
N VAL A 24 -46.64 -15.87 -19.08
CA VAL A 24 -47.11 -14.69 -18.38
C VAL A 24 -45.97 -14.08 -17.55
N LYS A 25 -46.07 -12.75 -17.35
CA LYS A 25 -45.28 -11.95 -16.39
C LYS A 25 -45.05 -12.67 -15.06
N LEU A 26 -43.81 -12.65 -14.59
CA LEU A 26 -43.49 -12.60 -13.16
C LEU A 26 -42.56 -11.40 -12.94
N SER A 27 -43.20 -10.31 -12.52
CA SER A 27 -42.58 -9.15 -11.89
C SER A 27 -42.15 -9.59 -10.48
N SER A 28 -40.86 -9.79 -10.25
CA SER A 28 -40.35 -9.98 -8.89
C SER A 28 -40.36 -8.64 -8.16
N CYS A 29 -41.41 -8.46 -7.38
CA CYS A 29 -41.56 -7.40 -6.40
C CYS A 29 -40.54 -7.66 -5.27
N PHE A 30 -39.44 -6.91 -5.23
CA PHE A 30 -38.56 -6.91 -4.06
C PHE A 30 -39.23 -6.10 -2.95
N VAL A 31 -39.89 -6.81 -2.03
CA VAL A 31 -40.31 -6.23 -0.76
C VAL A 31 -39.06 -5.97 0.08
N LYS A 32 -38.81 -4.69 0.32
CA LYS A 32 -37.76 -4.15 1.16
C LYS A 32 -38.07 -4.52 2.62
N LEU A 33 -37.44 -5.57 3.13
CA LEU A 33 -37.50 -5.90 4.56
C LEU A 33 -36.50 -5.01 5.30
N THR A 34 -36.97 -3.87 5.81
CA THR A 34 -36.19 -3.01 6.70
C THR A 34 -36.22 -3.62 8.10
N ILE A 35 -35.15 -4.34 8.47
CA ILE A 35 -34.93 -4.74 9.86
C ILE A 35 -34.30 -3.53 10.57
N VAL A 36 -35.07 -2.91 11.46
CA VAL A 36 -34.60 -1.87 12.39
C VAL A 36 -34.12 -2.58 13.65
N PRO A 37 -32.82 -2.60 13.98
CA PRO A 37 -32.40 -2.98 15.32
C PRO A 37 -32.63 -1.80 16.27
N TYR A 38 -33.68 -1.93 17.08
CA TYR A 38 -33.92 -1.12 18.28
C TYR A 38 -32.90 -1.57 19.34
N PHE A 39 -31.90 -0.74 19.65
CA PHE A 39 -30.95 -0.98 20.75
C PHE A 39 -31.23 0.02 21.86
N GLU A 40 -31.90 -0.47 22.90
CA GLU A 40 -32.19 0.27 24.12
C GLU A 40 -30.99 0.18 25.07
N MET A 41 -30.38 1.33 25.39
CA MET A 41 -29.33 1.44 26.41
C MET A 41 -29.97 1.52 27.79
N ASN A 42 -29.64 0.58 28.69
CA ASN A 42 -29.74 0.83 30.12
C ASN A 42 -28.65 0.10 30.95
N LYS A 43 -27.69 0.92 31.40
CA LYS A 43 -27.26 1.10 32.79
C LYS A 43 -26.49 -0.01 33.55
N THR A 44 -25.22 0.34 33.77
CA THR A 44 -24.41 0.25 35.02
C THR A 44 -23.99 -1.12 35.55
N PHE A 45 -22.67 -1.38 35.59
CA PHE A 45 -22.01 -1.96 36.77
C PHE A 45 -20.55 -1.48 36.91
N ARG A 46 -20.15 -1.24 38.16
CA ARG A 46 -18.94 -0.52 38.61
C ARG A 46 -17.65 -1.33 38.54
N LEU A 47 -16.55 -0.58 38.50
CA LEU A 47 -15.14 -0.94 38.70
C LEU A 47 -14.85 -1.86 39.88
N TYR A 48 -13.85 -2.74 39.70
CA TYR A 48 -12.78 -3.01 40.68
C TYR A 48 -11.44 -3.26 39.94
N ASN A 49 -10.36 -2.63 40.43
CA ASN A 49 -8.97 -2.79 39.99
C ASN A 49 -8.34 -4.08 40.57
N TYR A 50 -7.35 -4.70 39.88
CA TYR A 50 -5.95 -4.94 40.34
C TYR A 50 -5.20 -6.03 39.50
N VAL A 51 -4.17 -5.61 38.75
CA VAL A 51 -2.77 -6.12 38.57
C VAL A 51 -2.43 -7.59 38.22
N GLU A 52 -1.64 -7.71 37.13
CA GLU A 52 -0.61 -8.71 36.71
C GLU A 52 -0.96 -10.16 36.36
N GLY A 53 -0.36 -10.65 35.26
CA GLY A 53 -0.33 -12.06 34.90
C GLY A 53 -0.13 -12.36 33.42
N ILE A 54 1.14 -12.51 33.03
CA ILE A 54 1.61 -13.08 31.75
C ILE A 54 0.95 -14.45 31.52
N TRP A 55 0.26 -14.63 30.38
CA TRP A 55 -0.11 -15.96 29.88
C TRP A 55 0.28 -16.13 28.42
N SER A 56 1.28 -16.99 28.23
CA SER A 56 1.63 -17.62 26.96
C SER A 56 0.51 -18.60 26.57
N LEU A 57 -0.16 -18.38 25.44
CA LEU A 57 -1.12 -19.34 24.88
C LEU A 57 -0.40 -20.23 23.87
N ALA A 58 -0.08 -21.45 24.31
CA ALA A 58 0.22 -22.57 23.41
C ALA A 58 -1.06 -22.97 22.67
N ARG A 59 -1.04 -22.89 21.33
CA ARG A 59 -2.11 -23.40 20.47
C ARG A 59 -1.84 -24.88 20.21
N MET A 60 -2.61 -25.77 20.85
CA MET A 60 -2.67 -27.19 20.50
C MET A 60 -3.66 -27.38 19.35
N SER A 61 -3.17 -27.85 18.21
CA SER A 61 -3.99 -28.33 17.10
C SER A 61 -4.35 -29.79 17.36
N CYS A 62 -5.63 -30.09 17.56
CA CYS A 62 -6.12 -31.47 17.55
C CYS A 62 -6.23 -31.95 16.10
N VAL A 63 -5.47 -32.99 15.75
CA VAL A 63 -5.67 -33.81 14.55
C VAL A 63 -6.59 -34.95 14.95
N TYR A 64 -7.74 -35.08 14.28
CA TYR A 64 -8.69 -36.17 14.49
C TYR A 64 -8.34 -37.30 13.52
N ASP A 65 -7.74 -38.37 14.03
CA ASP A 65 -7.56 -39.61 13.27
C ASP A 65 -8.75 -40.54 13.54
N ARG A 66 -9.46 -40.90 12.47
CA ARG A 66 -10.70 -41.65 12.49
C ARG A 66 -10.38 -43.09 12.08
N ASN A 67 -9.71 -43.84 12.96
CA ASN A 67 -9.70 -45.31 13.01
C ASN A 67 -8.74 -45.84 14.10
N SER A 68 -9.20 -45.96 15.35
CA SER A 68 -8.61 -46.94 16.28
C SER A 68 -9.49 -47.19 17.49
N THR A 69 -9.87 -48.45 17.69
CA THR A 69 -10.54 -48.98 18.87
C THR A 69 -9.49 -49.56 19.84
N ARG A 70 -9.11 -48.82 20.89
CA ARG A 70 -8.73 -49.31 22.24
C ARG A 70 -8.24 -48.15 23.13
N PRO A 71 -8.47 -48.20 24.46
CA PRO A 71 -8.03 -47.15 25.37
C PRO A 71 -6.56 -47.37 25.76
N SER A 72 -5.74 -46.32 25.72
CA SER A 72 -4.39 -46.33 26.27
C SER A 72 -4.21 -45.24 27.33
N THR A 73 -3.79 -45.71 28.50
CA THR A 73 -3.43 -45.00 29.71
C THR A 73 -2.32 -43.98 29.44
N THR A 74 -2.50 -42.72 29.83
CA THR A 74 -1.46 -41.68 29.72
C THR A 74 -0.71 -41.57 31.05
N THR A 75 0.54 -42.06 31.07
CA THR A 75 1.49 -41.82 32.16
C THR A 75 2.28 -40.56 31.83
N ALA A 76 2.25 -39.57 32.73
CA ALA A 76 3.11 -38.41 32.68
C ALA A 76 4.56 -38.82 32.98
N GLN A 77 5.49 -38.49 32.07
CA GLN A 77 6.93 -38.57 32.30
C GLN A 77 7.50 -37.16 32.26
N VAL A 78 7.93 -36.70 33.42
CA VAL A 78 8.68 -35.45 33.63
C VAL A 78 10.15 -35.81 33.46
N SER A 79 10.79 -35.32 32.39
CA SER A 79 12.24 -35.44 32.24
C SER A 79 12.95 -34.20 32.77
N HIS A 80 13.63 -34.39 33.90
CA HIS A 80 14.61 -33.47 34.46
C HIS A 80 15.86 -33.39 33.56
N PHE A 81 16.34 -32.17 33.31
CA PHE A 81 17.70 -31.90 32.80
C PHE A 81 18.64 -31.64 33.99
N PRO A 82 19.78 -32.35 34.12
CA PRO A 82 20.79 -32.00 35.11
C PRO A 82 21.85 -31.06 34.53
N SER A 83 22.20 -30.06 35.34
CA SER A 83 23.35 -29.17 35.23
C SER A 83 24.66 -29.94 35.42
N LEU A 84 25.73 -29.57 34.71
CA LEU A 84 27.08 -30.07 34.96
C LEU A 84 28.10 -28.92 34.93
N ILE A 85 28.75 -28.73 36.09
CA ILE A 85 29.89 -27.85 36.38
C ILE A 85 31.03 -28.77 36.83
N HIS A 86 32.24 -28.61 36.28
CA HIS A 86 33.57 -28.92 36.88
C HIS A 86 34.64 -28.21 36.00
N ILE A 87 35.30 -27.11 36.41
CA ILE A 87 36.52 -26.92 37.25
C ILE A 87 37.86 -27.39 36.60
N PHE A 88 38.66 -26.39 36.13
CA PHE A 88 40.13 -26.10 36.19
C PHE A 88 41.22 -27.18 35.91
N PRO A 89 42.47 -26.84 35.45
CA PRO A 89 43.34 -25.79 36.00
C PRO A 89 44.20 -24.92 35.04
N SER A 90 44.77 -23.89 35.68
CA SER A 90 45.72 -22.83 35.32
C SER A 90 47.14 -23.26 34.92
N LEU A 91 47.83 -22.41 34.14
CA LEU A 91 49.31 -22.26 34.14
C LEU A 91 49.72 -20.79 33.90
N LEU A 92 50.72 -20.35 34.68
CA LEU A 92 51.27 -19.00 34.84
C LEU A 92 52.51 -18.73 33.94
N SER A 93 52.60 -17.51 33.40
CA SER A 93 53.74 -16.53 33.40
C SER A 93 55.13 -16.88 32.79
N PRO A 94 56.11 -15.93 32.65
CA PRO A 94 56.11 -14.45 32.48
C PRO A 94 57.11 -13.91 31.40
N GLY A 95 57.11 -12.59 31.14
CA GLY A 95 58.37 -11.82 31.12
C GLY A 95 58.74 -10.92 29.91
N LEU A 96 59.31 -9.75 30.27
CA LEU A 96 60.20 -8.81 29.51
C LEU A 96 59.54 -7.74 28.61
N GLN A 97 60.03 -6.50 28.51
CA GLN A 97 60.69 -5.50 29.36
C GLN A 97 60.84 -4.23 28.49
N PHE A 98 60.72 -3.04 29.06
CA PHE A 98 60.92 -1.74 28.40
C PHE A 98 62.38 -1.50 27.96
N PRO A 99 62.61 -0.60 26.99
CA PRO A 99 63.40 0.59 27.35
C PRO A 99 62.85 1.92 26.77
N ARG A 100 63.10 3.02 27.51
CA ARG A 100 63.15 4.43 27.04
C ARG A 100 64.65 4.84 26.90
N PRO A 101 64.98 6.11 26.60
CA PRO A 101 64.83 6.88 25.35
C PRO A 101 66.22 7.41 24.87
N LEU A 102 66.33 8.02 23.68
CA LEU A 102 67.48 8.88 23.35
C LEU A 102 67.09 9.99 22.35
N LEU A 103 67.65 11.17 22.63
CA LEU A 103 67.48 12.49 22.02
C LEU A 103 67.71 12.53 20.50
N THR A 104 67.02 13.42 19.78
CA THR A 104 67.64 14.62 19.17
C THR A 104 66.62 15.55 18.51
N GLN A 105 66.81 16.84 18.72
CA GLN A 105 66.07 17.96 18.15
C GLN A 105 66.34 18.11 16.65
N SER A 106 65.35 18.55 15.88
CA SER A 106 65.53 19.67 14.95
C SER A 106 64.19 20.26 14.53
N PHE A 107 64.06 21.56 14.79
CA PHE A 107 63.00 22.44 14.31
C PHE A 107 63.09 22.58 12.79
N PHE A 108 61.97 22.32 12.09
CA PHE A 108 61.72 22.90 10.77
C PHE A 108 60.32 23.51 10.78
N PHE A 109 60.28 24.84 10.76
CA PHE A 109 59.08 25.62 10.53
C PHE A 109 58.67 25.45 9.06
N PHE A 110 57.52 24.82 8.81
CA PHE A 110 56.83 24.92 7.54
C PHE A 110 55.44 25.52 7.79
N PHE A 111 55.26 26.78 7.40
CA PHE A 111 53.97 27.44 7.32
C PHE A 111 53.17 26.80 6.17
N PHE A 112 52.07 26.10 6.49
CA PHE A 112 51.02 25.82 5.51
C PHE A 112 49.64 26.06 6.10
N ARG A 113 49.12 27.24 5.77
CA ARG A 113 47.72 27.67 5.63
C ARG A 113 46.65 26.68 6.14
N ILE A 114 46.10 26.94 7.33
CA ILE A 114 44.85 26.32 7.80
C ILE A 114 43.71 26.87 6.95
N SER A 115 43.26 26.09 5.96
CA SER A 115 41.95 26.29 5.35
C SER A 115 40.91 25.91 6.40
N ASN A 116 40.20 26.92 6.92
CA ASN A 116 38.99 26.74 7.73
C ASN A 116 37.93 26.02 6.88
N ILE A 117 37.92 24.69 6.90
CA ILE A 117 36.74 23.93 6.53
C ILE A 117 35.90 23.86 7.80
N PHE A 118 35.02 24.85 7.97
CA PHE A 118 33.86 24.71 8.83
C PHE A 118 33.04 23.54 8.27
N SER A 119 33.30 22.33 8.78
CA SER A 119 32.32 21.26 8.68
C SER A 119 31.15 21.69 9.55
N PHE A 120 30.16 22.33 8.92
CA PHE A 120 28.81 22.41 9.46
C PHE A 120 28.32 20.96 9.59
N GLY A 121 28.54 20.38 10.77
CA GLY A 121 27.83 19.18 11.18
C GLY A 121 26.36 19.56 11.23
N ILE A 122 25.61 19.20 10.18
CA ILE A 122 24.16 19.21 10.22
C ILE A 122 23.80 18.16 11.27
N MET A 123 23.56 18.59 12.50
CA MET A 123 22.83 17.78 13.45
C MET A 123 21.45 17.56 12.84
N ALA A 124 21.22 16.36 12.31
CA ALA A 124 19.88 15.92 12.00
C ALA A 124 19.08 15.98 13.30
N VAL A 125 18.11 16.89 13.36
CA VAL A 125 17.10 16.90 14.41
C VAL A 125 16.35 15.58 14.27
N VAL A 126 16.72 14.59 15.10
CA VAL A 126 15.96 13.35 15.25
C VAL A 126 14.75 13.70 16.12
N GLY A 127 13.78 14.38 15.52
CA GLY A 127 12.41 14.29 16.00
C GLY A 127 11.93 12.87 15.77
N SER A 128 11.21 12.29 16.74
CA SER A 128 10.41 11.10 16.46
C SER A 128 9.55 11.41 15.22
N PRO A 129 9.46 10.51 14.23
CA PRO A 129 8.54 10.73 13.13
C PRO A 129 7.13 10.92 13.69
N ASP A 130 6.46 11.98 13.25
CA ASP A 130 5.04 12.18 13.51
C ASP A 130 4.25 11.20 12.63
N TYR A 131 3.14 10.68 13.17
CA TYR A 131 2.31 9.70 12.47
C TYR A 131 0.86 10.15 12.37
N ARG A 132 0.23 9.80 11.25
CA ARG A 132 -1.22 9.80 11.06
C ARG A 132 -1.71 8.36 10.94
N GLU A 133 -2.76 8.03 11.68
CA GLU A 133 -3.37 6.70 11.63
C GLU A 133 -4.54 6.68 10.63
N GLU A 134 -4.60 5.64 9.79
CA GLU A 134 -5.79 5.37 9.00
C GLU A 134 -6.82 4.64 9.88
N PRO A 135 -7.98 5.25 10.14
CA PRO A 135 -8.88 4.82 11.23
C PRO A 135 -9.53 3.46 11.00
N SER A 136 -9.63 2.99 9.75
CA SER A 136 -10.29 1.73 9.45
C SER A 136 -9.38 0.53 9.64
N THR A 137 -8.07 0.71 9.49
CA THR A 137 -7.08 -0.37 9.53
C THR A 137 -6.11 -0.26 10.70
N ASN A 138 -6.07 0.90 11.37
CA ASN A 138 -5.11 1.28 12.41
C ASN A 138 -3.64 1.29 11.89
N VAL A 139 -3.45 1.38 10.57
CA VAL A 139 -2.10 1.52 9.99
C VAL A 139 -1.62 2.95 10.18
N LYS A 140 -0.38 3.10 10.65
CA LYS A 140 0.26 4.39 10.88
C LYS A 140 1.14 4.77 9.69
N PHE A 141 0.94 5.98 9.20
CA PHE A 141 1.70 6.61 8.12
C PHE A 141 2.54 7.74 8.72
N GLN A 142 3.83 7.82 8.41
CA GLN A 142 4.63 8.97 8.82
C GLN A 142 4.08 10.22 8.12
N THR A 143 4.13 11.39 8.75
CA THR A 143 3.67 12.63 8.10
C THR A 143 4.67 13.17 7.08
N LEU A 144 5.93 12.74 7.15
CA LEU A 144 7.03 13.14 6.28
C LEU A 144 7.91 11.94 5.94
N LEU A 145 8.20 11.71 4.65
CA LEU A 145 9.03 10.62 4.18
C LEU A 145 10.21 11.09 3.34
N ARG A 146 11.32 10.36 3.42
CA ARG A 146 12.41 10.39 2.43
C ARG A 146 12.45 9.04 1.75
N LEU A 147 12.30 9.02 0.43
CA LEU A 147 12.24 7.80 -0.37
C LEU A 147 13.42 7.74 -1.35
N PRO A 148 13.91 6.53 -1.68
CA PRO A 148 14.92 6.35 -2.71
C PRO A 148 14.48 6.98 -4.04
N GLY A 149 15.37 7.77 -4.64
CA GLY A 149 15.11 8.45 -5.92
C GLY A 149 14.39 9.79 -5.82
N CYS A 150 13.91 10.21 -4.64
CA CYS A 150 13.36 11.55 -4.43
C CYS A 150 14.46 12.53 -3.97
N SER A 151 14.47 13.70 -4.57
CA SER A 151 15.32 14.84 -4.22
C SER A 151 14.87 15.54 -2.94
N SER A 152 13.56 15.53 -2.65
CA SER A 152 12.96 16.25 -1.53
C SER A 152 12.14 15.32 -0.62
N PRO A 153 11.99 15.65 0.68
CA PRO A 153 11.03 14.98 1.53
C PRO A 153 9.60 15.14 1.01
N LEU A 154 8.79 14.09 1.12
CA LEU A 154 7.38 14.09 0.71
C LEU A 154 6.49 14.16 1.94
N SER A 155 5.48 15.03 1.90
CA SER A 155 4.52 15.22 3.01
C SER A 155 3.23 14.46 2.76
N LEU A 156 2.70 13.82 3.81
CA LEU A 156 1.46 13.07 3.75
C LEU A 156 0.27 14.01 3.55
N LEU A 157 -0.46 13.79 2.45
CA LEU A 157 -1.63 14.58 2.09
C LEU A 157 -2.91 13.96 2.65
N GLY A 158 -3.08 12.64 2.49
CA GLY A 158 -4.26 11.92 2.94
C GLY A 158 -4.04 10.41 3.06
N THR A 159 -4.92 9.74 3.79
CA THR A 159 -4.88 8.29 4.03
C THR A 159 -6.25 7.66 3.78
N GLY A 160 -6.26 6.40 3.36
CA GLY A 160 -7.48 5.62 3.20
C GLY A 160 -7.19 4.14 3.10
N TYR A 161 -8.19 3.35 2.74
CA TYR A 161 -8.05 1.91 2.64
C TYR A 161 -8.85 1.37 1.46
N ARG A 162 -8.38 0.23 0.93
CA ARG A 162 -9.14 -0.55 -0.05
C ARG A 162 -9.82 -1.71 0.64
N GLU A 163 -11.11 -1.83 0.36
CA GLU A 163 -11.93 -2.99 0.68
C GLU A 163 -12.30 -3.72 -0.61
N LYS A 164 -12.34 -5.05 -0.57
CA LYS A 164 -12.91 -5.88 -1.63
C LYS A 164 -14.03 -6.72 -1.04
N VAL A 165 -15.21 -6.64 -1.65
CA VAL A 165 -16.36 -7.46 -1.27
C VAL A 165 -16.16 -8.86 -1.83
N PHE A 166 -16.11 -9.86 -0.95
CA PHE A 166 -16.11 -11.27 -1.33
C PHE A 166 -17.47 -11.85 -0.96
N ALA A 167 -18.27 -12.15 -1.99
CA ALA A 167 -19.68 -12.53 -1.87
C ALA A 167 -20.53 -11.46 -1.14
N ILE A 168 -20.57 -11.49 0.19
CA ILE A 168 -21.39 -10.61 1.04
C ILE A 168 -20.53 -9.81 2.02
N ILE A 169 -19.28 -10.24 2.27
CA ILE A 169 -18.43 -9.67 3.31
C ILE A 169 -17.37 -8.77 2.66
N GLY A 170 -17.36 -7.51 3.06
CA GLY A 170 -16.29 -6.57 2.79
C GLY A 170 -15.02 -6.96 3.53
N VAL A 171 -13.91 -7.13 2.82
CA VAL A 171 -12.62 -7.41 3.44
C VAL A 171 -11.58 -6.37 3.07
N LYS A 172 -11.00 -5.74 4.09
CA LYS A 172 -9.90 -4.77 3.96
C LYS A 172 -8.67 -5.47 3.40
N VAL A 173 -8.14 -4.95 2.30
CA VAL A 173 -6.98 -5.51 1.59
C VAL A 173 -5.71 -4.76 1.99
N TYR A 174 -5.76 -3.43 1.96
CA TYR A 174 -4.63 -2.58 2.33
C TYR A 174 -5.09 -1.21 2.85
N ALA A 175 -4.22 -0.56 3.60
CA ALA A 175 -4.25 0.87 3.83
C ALA A 175 -3.35 1.57 2.79
N ALA A 176 -3.62 2.84 2.50
CA ALA A 176 -2.82 3.63 1.59
C ALA A 176 -2.69 5.09 2.07
N GLY A 177 -1.58 5.73 1.72
CA GLY A 177 -1.32 7.14 1.98
C GLY A 177 -0.67 7.80 0.77
N LEU A 178 -1.18 8.96 0.38
CA LEU A 178 -0.59 9.77 -0.69
C LEU A 178 0.36 10.81 -0.09
N TYR A 179 1.57 10.84 -0.59
CA TYR A 179 2.60 11.81 -0.26
C TYR A 179 2.92 12.68 -1.47
N VAL A 180 3.16 13.96 -1.23
CA VAL A 180 3.49 14.92 -2.28
C VAL A 180 4.69 15.77 -1.88
N ASN A 181 5.50 16.18 -2.85
CA ASN A 181 6.40 17.31 -2.68
C ASN A 181 5.53 18.56 -2.44
N GLN A 182 5.73 19.26 -1.32
CA GLN A 182 4.90 20.43 -0.96
C GLN A 182 4.95 21.54 -2.02
N SER A 183 6.01 21.59 -2.82
CA SER A 183 6.12 22.55 -3.93
C SER A 183 5.04 22.35 -5.00
N ILE A 184 4.35 21.20 -5.05
CA ILE A 184 3.18 20.99 -5.91
C ILE A 184 2.06 21.96 -5.59
N LEU A 185 1.92 22.38 -4.32
CA LEU A 185 0.81 23.25 -3.89
C LEU A 185 0.81 24.60 -4.61
N SER A 186 1.99 25.13 -4.97
CA SER A 186 2.07 26.39 -5.74
C SER A 186 1.55 26.27 -7.17
N THR A 187 1.47 25.05 -7.71
CA THR A 187 0.89 24.79 -9.03
C THR A 187 -0.63 24.63 -8.99
N LEU A 188 -1.23 24.62 -7.79
CA LEU A 188 -2.67 24.41 -7.57
C LEU A 188 -3.40 25.69 -7.16
N ASP A 189 -2.83 26.86 -7.47
CA ASP A 189 -3.38 28.17 -7.09
C ASP A 189 -4.81 28.41 -7.58
N ALA A 190 -5.21 27.81 -8.71
CA ALA A 190 -6.56 27.90 -9.24
C ALA A 190 -7.64 27.25 -8.35
N TRP A 191 -7.24 26.40 -7.40
CA TRP A 191 -8.13 25.71 -6.46
C TRP A 191 -8.06 26.26 -5.03
N LYS A 192 -7.39 27.41 -4.84
CA LYS A 192 -7.35 28.09 -3.54
C LYS A 192 -8.75 28.48 -3.05
N GLY A 193 -8.99 28.27 -1.77
CA GLY A 193 -10.25 28.59 -1.11
C GLY A 193 -11.42 27.65 -1.42
N GLN A 194 -11.23 26.64 -2.29
CA GLN A 194 -12.27 25.67 -2.57
C GLN A 194 -12.50 24.72 -1.40
N SER A 195 -13.75 24.28 -1.24
CA SER A 195 -14.12 23.25 -0.29
C SER A 195 -13.55 21.89 -0.67
N ALA A 196 -13.43 20.99 0.30
CA ALA A 196 -12.97 19.63 0.04
C ALA A 196 -13.87 18.87 -0.94
N GLN A 197 -15.18 19.16 -0.96
CA GLN A 197 -16.11 18.53 -1.88
C GLN A 197 -15.88 19.01 -3.32
N GLU A 198 -15.72 20.32 -3.52
CA GLU A 198 -15.37 20.88 -4.85
C GLU A 198 -14.05 20.30 -5.37
N ILE A 199 -13.02 20.22 -4.51
CA ILE A 199 -11.74 19.60 -4.85
C ILE A 199 -11.89 18.11 -5.19
N GLN A 200 -12.77 17.39 -4.50
CA GLN A 200 -12.97 15.95 -4.74
C GLN A 200 -13.65 15.67 -6.08
N ASP A 201 -14.62 16.50 -6.45
CA ASP A 201 -15.43 16.35 -7.65
C ASP A 201 -14.74 16.93 -8.91
N ASP A 202 -13.67 17.71 -8.73
CA ASP A 202 -12.88 18.29 -9.82
C ASP A 202 -11.84 17.30 -10.38
N SER A 203 -12.10 16.78 -11.59
CA SER A 203 -11.16 15.90 -12.30
C SER A 203 -9.88 16.60 -12.77
N TYR A 204 -9.92 17.91 -13.03
CA TYR A 204 -8.77 18.68 -13.51
C TYR A 204 -7.71 18.85 -12.41
N LEU A 205 -8.11 18.97 -11.14
CA LEU A 205 -7.18 19.08 -10.02
C LEU A 205 -6.26 17.87 -9.92
N PHE A 206 -6.81 16.66 -9.93
CA PHE A 206 -6.01 15.44 -9.83
C PHE A 206 -5.17 15.22 -11.09
N GLY A 207 -5.70 15.65 -12.26
CA GLY A 207 -4.92 15.74 -13.49
C GLY A 207 -3.71 16.68 -13.34
N ALA A 208 -3.87 17.86 -12.75
CA ALA A 208 -2.78 18.80 -12.52
C ALA A 208 -1.72 18.25 -11.55
N ILE A 209 -2.15 17.58 -10.47
CA ILE A 209 -1.23 16.88 -9.55
C ILE A 209 -0.44 15.81 -10.31
N PHE A 210 -1.09 15.02 -11.16
CA PHE A 210 -0.42 14.02 -11.99
C PHE A 210 0.60 14.64 -12.94
N GLN A 211 0.19 15.69 -13.68
CA GLN A 211 1.01 16.37 -14.68
C GLN A 211 2.18 17.15 -14.09
N SER A 212 2.13 17.49 -12.80
CA SER A 212 3.25 18.16 -12.13
C SER A 212 4.55 17.34 -12.26
N PRO A 213 5.68 17.98 -12.66
CA PRO A 213 6.99 17.33 -12.77
C PRO A 213 7.68 17.15 -11.41
N LEU A 214 6.91 17.25 -10.32
CA LEU A 214 7.37 17.11 -8.96
C LEU A 214 6.95 15.76 -8.39
N GLU A 215 7.78 15.28 -7.48
CA GLU A 215 7.69 13.97 -6.87
C GLU A 215 6.40 13.79 -6.06
N LYS A 216 5.81 12.61 -6.20
CA LYS A 216 4.64 12.16 -5.43
C LYS A 216 4.73 10.66 -5.26
N SER A 217 4.29 10.15 -4.11
CA SER A 217 4.40 8.73 -3.80
C SER A 217 3.15 8.21 -3.12
N LEU A 218 2.64 7.09 -3.61
CA LEU A 218 1.59 6.34 -2.96
C LEU A 218 2.23 5.20 -2.15
N GLN A 219 2.08 5.26 -0.83
CA GLN A 219 2.42 4.16 0.05
C GLN A 219 1.21 3.25 0.22
N ILE A 220 1.36 1.96 -0.04
CA ILE A 220 0.35 0.92 0.17
C ILE A 220 0.87 -0.03 1.23
N VAL A 221 0.08 -0.32 2.27
CA VAL A 221 0.43 -1.24 3.36
C VAL A 221 -0.59 -2.36 3.42
N LEU A 222 -0.17 -3.59 3.15
CA LEU A 222 -1.07 -4.74 3.17
C LEU A 222 -1.52 -5.05 4.61
N VAL A 223 -2.83 -5.11 4.83
CA VAL A 223 -3.41 -5.45 6.15
C VAL A 223 -3.78 -6.93 6.26
N ARG A 224 -3.54 -7.68 5.19
CA ARG A 224 -3.71 -9.12 5.07
C ARG A 224 -2.69 -9.68 4.08
N ALA A 225 -2.45 -10.98 4.13
CA ALA A 225 -1.69 -11.65 3.09
C ALA A 225 -2.50 -11.72 1.78
N VAL A 226 -1.81 -11.52 0.66
CA VAL A 226 -2.32 -11.66 -0.70
C VAL A 226 -1.24 -12.39 -1.50
N ASP A 227 -1.59 -13.37 -2.32
CA ASP A 227 -0.60 -13.94 -3.22
C ASP A 227 -0.25 -12.94 -4.33
N GLY A 228 1.01 -12.92 -4.77
CA GLY A 228 1.47 -11.94 -5.76
C GLY A 228 0.70 -11.99 -7.08
N LYS A 229 0.20 -13.17 -7.47
CA LYS A 229 -0.65 -13.35 -8.64
C LYS A 229 -2.01 -12.66 -8.47
N THR A 230 -2.73 -12.90 -7.38
CA THR A 230 -4.01 -12.24 -7.07
C THR A 230 -3.85 -10.73 -6.96
N PHE A 231 -2.73 -10.25 -6.39
CA PHE A 231 -2.47 -8.82 -6.33
C PHE A 231 -2.28 -8.23 -7.74
N TRP A 232 -1.46 -8.88 -8.57
CA TRP A 232 -1.25 -8.45 -9.94
C TRP A 232 -2.52 -8.54 -10.78
N ASP A 233 -3.25 -9.66 -10.75
CA ASP A 233 -4.49 -9.84 -11.53
C ASP A 233 -5.50 -8.74 -11.17
N ALA A 234 -5.66 -8.42 -9.88
CA ALA A 234 -6.57 -7.35 -9.45
C ALA A 234 -6.11 -5.94 -9.86
N LEU A 235 -4.81 -5.78 -10.14
CA LEU A 235 -4.23 -4.51 -10.58
C LEU A 235 -4.26 -4.40 -12.10
N ASP A 236 -4.03 -5.50 -12.82
CA ASP A 236 -4.24 -5.61 -14.26
C ASP A 236 -5.70 -5.31 -14.60
N ASP A 237 -6.67 -5.94 -13.91
CA ASP A 237 -8.10 -5.65 -14.04
C ASP A 237 -8.43 -4.16 -13.87
N ALA A 238 -7.66 -3.45 -13.04
CA ALA A 238 -7.83 -2.01 -12.81
C ALA A 238 -7.14 -1.17 -13.90
N ILE A 239 -6.00 -1.60 -14.44
CA ILE A 239 -5.21 -0.86 -15.43
C ILE A 239 -5.70 -1.10 -16.86
N SER A 240 -6.01 -2.33 -17.25
CA SER A 240 -6.35 -2.66 -18.65
C SER A 240 -7.49 -1.81 -19.22
N PRO A 241 -8.58 -1.49 -18.48
CA PRO A 241 -9.64 -0.63 -19.01
C PRO A 241 -9.19 0.82 -19.30
N ARG A 242 -8.10 1.26 -18.66
CA ARG A 242 -7.56 2.63 -18.76
C ARG A 242 -6.57 2.77 -19.93
N ILE A 243 -6.00 1.68 -20.41
CA ILE A 243 -5.06 1.64 -21.54
C ILE A 243 -5.71 0.88 -22.70
N LYS A 244 -6.51 1.58 -23.51
CA LYS A 244 -7.30 0.95 -24.60
C LYS A 244 -6.46 0.26 -25.67
N SER A 245 -5.27 0.76 -25.95
CA SER A 245 -4.38 0.25 -27.00
C SER A 245 -2.92 0.45 -26.57
N PRO A 246 -2.37 -0.45 -25.74
CA PRO A 246 -0.99 -0.35 -25.29
C PRO A 246 -0.04 -0.46 -26.48
N ASN A 247 0.97 0.40 -26.53
CA ASN A 247 2.09 0.26 -27.47
C ASN A 247 3.21 -0.59 -26.84
N HIS A 248 4.28 -0.87 -27.58
CA HIS A 248 5.39 -1.68 -27.06
C HIS A 248 6.09 -1.11 -25.82
N VAL A 249 6.09 0.22 -25.63
CA VAL A 249 6.61 0.87 -24.42
C VAL A 249 5.69 0.56 -23.24
N ASP A 250 4.37 0.65 -23.44
CA ASP A 250 3.38 0.32 -22.42
C ASP A 250 3.43 -1.17 -22.03
N GLU A 251 3.53 -2.07 -23.02
CA GLU A 251 3.67 -3.51 -22.81
C GLU A 251 4.94 -3.85 -22.00
N SER A 252 6.08 -3.24 -22.34
CA SER A 252 7.34 -3.42 -21.63
C SER A 252 7.27 -2.89 -20.19
N ALA A 253 6.66 -1.71 -20.00
CA ALA A 253 6.43 -1.10 -18.70
C ALA A 253 5.51 -1.96 -17.81
N LEU A 254 4.40 -2.48 -18.35
CA LEU A 254 3.49 -3.39 -17.63
C LEU A 254 4.17 -4.72 -17.30
N SER A 255 4.97 -5.27 -18.21
CA SER A 255 5.74 -6.49 -17.98
C SER A 255 6.76 -6.32 -16.85
N THR A 256 7.52 -5.21 -16.88
CA THR A 256 8.46 -4.85 -15.82
C THR A 256 7.75 -4.72 -14.48
N PHE A 257 6.65 -3.96 -14.45
CA PHE A 257 5.85 -3.76 -13.24
C PHE A 257 5.29 -5.07 -12.68
N ARG A 258 4.77 -5.96 -13.54
CA ARG A 258 4.29 -7.29 -13.17
C ARG A 258 5.40 -8.14 -12.55
N SER A 259 6.60 -8.12 -13.11
CA SER A 259 7.72 -8.96 -12.68
C SER A 259 8.11 -8.75 -11.20
N ILE A 260 7.84 -7.57 -10.65
CA ILE A 260 8.10 -7.21 -9.24
C ILE A 260 7.29 -8.09 -8.27
N PHE A 261 6.09 -8.50 -8.68
CA PHE A 261 5.14 -9.23 -7.82
C PHE A 261 5.14 -10.74 -8.10
N LEU A 262 5.62 -11.18 -9.25
CA LEU A 262 5.66 -12.60 -9.61
C LEU A 262 6.61 -13.36 -8.68
N GLY A 263 6.11 -14.43 -8.06
CA GLY A 263 6.89 -15.26 -7.13
C GLY A 263 7.22 -14.58 -5.78
N ARG A 264 6.80 -13.34 -5.56
CA ARG A 264 7.03 -12.60 -4.31
C ARG A 264 5.86 -12.83 -3.33
N PRO A 265 6.12 -13.34 -2.11
CA PRO A 265 5.07 -13.49 -1.11
C PRO A 265 4.69 -12.12 -0.52
N LEU A 266 3.45 -11.67 -0.72
CA LEU A 266 2.97 -10.41 -0.16
C LEU A 266 2.22 -10.68 1.15
N LYS A 267 2.96 -10.58 2.25
CA LYS A 267 2.43 -10.85 3.60
C LYS A 267 1.70 -9.63 4.14
N LYS A 268 0.92 -9.83 5.20
CA LYS A 268 0.44 -8.71 6.02
C LYS A 268 1.65 -7.91 6.50
N GLY A 269 1.60 -6.59 6.38
CA GLY A 269 2.68 -5.67 6.71
C GLY A 269 3.61 -5.35 5.55
N THR A 270 3.51 -6.03 4.41
CA THR A 270 4.26 -5.64 3.20
C THR A 270 3.88 -4.23 2.77
N ILE A 271 4.88 -3.40 2.51
CA ILE A 271 4.76 -2.00 2.13
C ILE A 271 5.20 -1.86 0.68
N MET A 272 4.41 -1.17 -0.14
CA MET A 272 4.72 -0.87 -1.53
C MET A 272 4.70 0.64 -1.72
N PHE A 273 5.67 1.16 -2.44
CA PHE A 273 5.73 2.55 -2.85
C PHE A 273 5.63 2.61 -4.36
N LEU A 274 4.65 3.38 -4.84
CA LEU A 274 4.55 3.81 -6.24
C LEU A 274 4.92 5.29 -6.28
N THR A 275 6.12 5.61 -6.76
CA THR A 275 6.67 6.97 -6.69
C THR A 275 6.78 7.55 -8.08
N TRP A 276 5.91 8.49 -8.44
CA TRP A 276 6.04 9.26 -9.67
C TRP A 276 7.08 10.35 -9.48
N LEU A 277 8.14 10.32 -10.28
CA LEU A 277 9.12 11.42 -10.35
C LEU A 277 8.59 12.53 -11.26
N ASP A 278 7.99 12.11 -12.36
CA ASP A 278 7.33 12.95 -13.37
C ASP A 278 6.21 12.13 -14.03
N PRO A 279 5.41 12.70 -14.95
CA PRO A 279 4.30 11.98 -15.58
C PRO A 279 4.73 10.74 -16.39
N THR A 280 5.98 10.64 -16.83
CA THR A 280 6.48 9.55 -17.68
C THR A 280 7.25 8.48 -16.91
N LYS A 281 7.74 8.79 -15.71
CA LYS A 281 8.66 7.96 -14.94
C LYS A 281 8.19 7.71 -13.51
N MET A 282 8.03 6.43 -13.16
CA MET A 282 7.64 5.98 -11.83
C MET A 282 8.61 4.94 -11.28
N LEU A 283 9.03 5.10 -10.03
CA LEU A 283 9.81 4.12 -9.29
C LEU A 283 8.89 3.23 -8.46
N VAL A 284 9.24 1.95 -8.36
CA VAL A 284 8.54 1.00 -7.51
C VAL A 284 9.51 0.41 -6.51
N SER A 285 9.09 0.37 -5.25
CA SER A 285 9.82 -0.30 -4.16
C SER A 285 8.85 -1.11 -3.32
N VAL A 286 9.23 -2.32 -2.96
CA VAL A 286 8.47 -3.16 -2.02
C VAL A 286 9.37 -3.53 -0.87
N SER A 287 8.89 -3.31 0.35
CA SER A 287 9.56 -3.73 1.57
C SER A 287 8.68 -4.70 2.36
N SER A 288 9.31 -5.66 3.02
CA SER A 288 8.64 -6.50 4.02
C SER A 288 8.67 -5.87 5.42
N ASP A 289 9.51 -4.86 5.62
CA ASP A 289 9.79 -4.20 6.89
C ASP A 289 10.22 -2.73 6.69
N GLY A 290 9.46 -1.80 7.26
CA GLY A 290 9.84 -0.38 7.28
C GLY A 290 9.97 0.29 5.91
N LEU A 291 10.80 1.34 5.84
CA LEU A 291 11.03 2.11 4.61
C LEU A 291 12.01 1.37 3.68
N PRO A 292 11.77 1.39 2.36
CA PRO A 292 12.66 0.76 1.40
C PRO A 292 14.00 1.50 1.34
N SER A 293 15.09 0.74 1.27
CA SER A 293 16.45 1.26 1.08
C SER A 293 16.86 1.35 -0.40
N ALA A 294 16.14 0.69 -1.30
CA ALA A 294 16.44 0.61 -2.72
C ALA A 294 15.17 0.68 -3.59
N VAL A 295 15.38 0.94 -4.87
CA VAL A 295 14.36 0.89 -5.92
C VAL A 295 14.36 -0.51 -6.53
N ASP A 296 13.20 -1.18 -6.56
CA ASP A 296 13.07 -2.50 -7.18
C ASP A 296 12.97 -2.39 -8.70
N ALA A 297 12.27 -1.37 -9.21
CA ALA A 297 12.07 -1.16 -10.64
C ALA A 297 11.81 0.30 -11.00
N THR A 298 12.06 0.62 -12.26
CA THR A 298 11.68 1.89 -12.90
C THR A 298 10.70 1.58 -14.03
N ILE A 299 9.57 2.28 -14.04
CA ILE A 299 8.51 2.16 -15.04
C ILE A 299 8.54 3.44 -15.88
N GLU A 300 8.77 3.28 -17.18
CA GLU A 300 8.85 4.38 -18.15
C GLU A 300 7.73 4.23 -19.19
N SER A 301 6.57 4.82 -18.91
CA SER A 301 5.42 4.92 -19.82
C SER A 301 4.40 5.87 -19.21
N MET A 302 4.13 6.99 -19.89
CA MET A 302 3.11 7.94 -19.43
C MET A 302 1.71 7.29 -19.34
N ASN A 303 1.37 6.39 -20.26
CA ASN A 303 0.08 5.73 -20.25
C ASN A 303 -0.07 4.84 -19.01
N VAL A 304 0.99 4.08 -18.67
CA VAL A 304 0.98 3.17 -17.51
C VAL A 304 1.00 3.95 -16.20
N THR A 305 1.85 4.97 -16.08
CA THR A 305 1.93 5.81 -14.87
C THR A 305 0.64 6.61 -14.65
N MET A 306 0.01 7.12 -15.71
CA MET A 306 -1.29 7.78 -15.65
C MET A 306 -2.39 6.81 -15.24
N ALA A 307 -2.46 5.63 -15.88
CA ALA A 307 -3.45 4.62 -15.54
C ALA A 307 -3.35 4.21 -14.07
N LEU A 308 -2.13 3.99 -13.55
CA LEU A 308 -1.90 3.69 -12.14
C LEU A 308 -2.33 4.83 -11.21
N PHE A 309 -2.11 6.08 -11.58
CA PHE A 309 -2.59 7.22 -10.79
C PHE A 309 -4.12 7.30 -10.80
N ASP A 310 -4.73 7.12 -11.98
CA ASP A 310 -6.17 7.15 -12.19
C ASP A 310 -6.92 6.02 -11.46
N VAL A 311 -6.27 4.87 -11.23
CA VAL A 311 -6.81 3.80 -10.36
C VAL A 311 -7.16 4.31 -8.96
N PHE A 312 -6.41 5.28 -8.42
CA PHE A 312 -6.63 5.81 -7.06
C PHE A 312 -7.34 7.15 -7.02
N PHE A 313 -7.21 7.98 -8.06
CA PHE A 313 -7.67 9.36 -8.05
C PHE A 313 -8.60 9.73 -9.23
N GLY A 314 -8.87 8.78 -10.12
CA GLY A 314 -9.80 8.93 -11.23
C GLY A 314 -11.26 9.05 -10.80
N SER A 315 -12.17 8.86 -11.75
CA SER A 315 -13.62 8.94 -11.52
C SER A 315 -14.17 7.77 -10.69
N ASP A 316 -13.58 6.58 -10.83
CA ASP A 316 -13.92 5.37 -10.08
C ASP A 316 -12.70 4.85 -9.30
N PRO A 317 -12.35 5.50 -8.18
CA PRO A 317 -11.14 5.17 -7.42
C PRO A 317 -11.32 3.86 -6.63
N VAL A 318 -10.31 2.99 -6.64
CA VAL A 318 -10.32 1.74 -5.86
C VAL A 318 -10.27 1.96 -4.33
N SER A 319 -10.03 3.20 -3.90
CA SER A 319 -10.07 3.64 -2.51
C SER A 319 -10.74 5.02 -2.44
N PRO A 320 -12.08 5.09 -2.41
CA PRO A 320 -12.80 6.36 -2.30
C PRO A 320 -12.41 7.13 -1.04
N SER A 321 -12.18 6.41 0.08
CA SER A 321 -11.73 7.01 1.34
C SER A 321 -10.39 7.74 1.22
N LEU A 322 -9.44 7.21 0.43
CA LEU A 322 -8.17 7.87 0.16
C LEU A 322 -8.38 9.16 -0.62
N LYS A 323 -9.17 9.12 -1.71
CA LYS A 323 -9.45 10.31 -2.52
C LYS A 323 -10.09 11.42 -1.69
N THR A 324 -11.12 11.10 -0.90
CA THR A 324 -11.76 12.05 0.03
C THR A 324 -10.78 12.60 1.06
N SER A 325 -9.94 11.76 1.68
CA SER A 325 -8.94 12.24 2.65
C SER A 325 -7.91 13.16 2.01
N VAL A 326 -7.51 12.90 0.77
CA VAL A 326 -6.58 13.75 0.02
C VAL A 326 -7.23 15.09 -0.31
N SER A 327 -8.48 15.10 -0.76
CA SER A 327 -9.24 16.33 -1.02
C SER A 327 -9.39 17.20 0.23
N ASN A 328 -9.66 16.59 1.39
CA ASN A 328 -9.68 17.29 2.68
C ASN A 328 -8.31 17.90 3.04
N GLY A 329 -7.22 17.15 2.80
CA GLY A 329 -5.86 17.63 3.01
C GLY A 329 -5.54 18.84 2.14
N LEU A 330 -5.88 18.77 0.85
CA LEU A 330 -5.69 19.87 -0.10
C LEU A 330 -6.50 21.11 0.27
N ALA A 331 -7.80 20.98 0.58
CA ALA A 331 -8.63 22.10 1.01
C ALA A 331 -8.07 22.81 2.25
N THR A 332 -7.39 22.05 3.12
CA THR A 332 -6.75 22.62 4.32
C THR A 332 -5.47 23.37 3.99
N MET A 333 -4.70 22.90 3.01
CA MET A 333 -3.41 23.47 2.61
C MET A 333 -3.55 24.62 1.62
N LEU A 334 -4.59 24.60 0.77
CA LEU A 334 -4.87 25.60 -0.27
C LEU A 334 -5.85 26.68 0.22
N LYS A 335 -5.61 27.23 1.42
CA LYS A 335 -6.46 28.28 1.98
C LYS A 335 -6.14 29.67 1.43
#